data_AF-K2FIX5-F1
#
_entry.id   AF-K2FIX5-F1
#
_cell.length_a   1.000
_cell.length_b   1.000
_cell.length_c   1.000
_cell.angle_alpha   90.00
_cell.angle_beta   90.00
_cell.angle_gamma   90.00
#
_symmetry.space_group_name_H-M   'P 1'
#
loop_
_entity.id
_entity.type
_entity.pdbx_description
1 polymer ?
#
loop_
_entity_poly.entity_id
_entity_poly.type
_entity_poly.pdbx_seq_one_letter_code
_entity_poly.pdbx_strand_id
1 'polypeptide(L)'
;MRSAITQSVKYSKGKKPTFTMTCRKGDIGAFVCRLIENRARFAIEVAAAIAEEIGPDRTAIRLSPGTSMWGIDEGPEGPDLYRYLVTELNKLGLAYLHIMHLGNDTLLGDIRQLWKQALILNRPSRPREQIGADVISALADLESYGQMVLANPDFIERLQHNAPMNEADRNTYFGGGAQGYIDYPLLNAI
;
A
#
# COMPACT_ATOMS: atom_id res chain seq x y z
N MET A 1 -25.57 22.73 2.88
CA MET A 1 -26.51 22.11 1.93
C MET A 1 -25.74 21.06 1.13
N ARG A 2 -26.20 19.81 1.19
CA ARG A 2 -25.58 18.65 0.52
C ARG A 2 -25.65 18.85 -0.99
N SER A 3 -24.56 18.60 -1.71
CA SER A 3 -24.59 18.41 -3.17
C SER A 3 -23.77 17.19 -3.49
N ALA A 4 -24.46 16.10 -3.78
CA ALA A 4 -23.89 14.85 -4.24
C ALA A 4 -23.09 15.09 -5.53
N ILE A 5 -21.83 14.68 -5.53
CA ILE A 5 -21.02 14.55 -6.74
C ILE A 5 -21.38 13.18 -7.32
N THR A 6 -22.16 13.17 -8.38
CA THR A 6 -22.49 11.93 -9.10
C THR A 6 -21.45 11.73 -10.21
N GLN A 7 -20.67 10.66 -10.10
CA GLN A 7 -19.80 10.18 -11.18
C GLN A 7 -20.48 9.01 -11.90
N SER A 8 -20.23 8.89 -13.21
CA SER A 8 -20.50 7.65 -13.94
C SER A 8 -19.24 7.28 -14.72
N VAL A 9 -18.76 6.05 -14.50
CA VAL A 9 -17.62 5.48 -15.22
C VAL A 9 -18.19 4.54 -16.28
N LYS A 10 -17.88 4.79 -17.56
CA LYS A 10 -18.19 3.86 -18.64
C LYS A 10 -16.92 3.13 -19.04
N TYR A 11 -16.74 1.92 -18.53
CA TYR A 11 -15.81 0.96 -19.10
C TYR A 11 -16.47 0.34 -20.33
N SER A 12 -15.94 0.60 -21.54
CA SER A 12 -16.35 -0.12 -22.75
C SER A 12 -15.15 -0.87 -23.32
N LYS A 13 -15.31 -2.18 -23.53
CA LYS A 13 -14.30 -3.02 -24.19
C LYS A 13 -13.77 -2.35 -25.46
N GLY A 14 -12.44 -2.19 -25.55
CA GLY A 14 -11.76 -1.74 -26.76
C GLY A 14 -11.64 -0.21 -26.97
N LYS A 15 -11.95 0.63 -25.98
CA LYS A 15 -11.62 2.07 -26.02
C LYS A 15 -10.81 2.47 -24.79
N LYS A 16 -9.74 3.26 -25.02
CA LYS A 16 -8.95 3.87 -23.94
C LYS A 16 -9.91 4.58 -22.96
N PRO A 17 -9.79 4.36 -21.64
CA PRO A 17 -10.62 5.05 -20.67
C PRO A 17 -10.45 6.56 -20.86
N THR A 18 -11.54 7.23 -21.20
CA THR A 18 -11.54 8.68 -21.39
C THR A 18 -12.05 9.31 -20.11
N PHE A 19 -11.12 9.79 -19.29
CA PHE A 19 -11.43 10.52 -18.06
C PHE A 19 -11.77 11.96 -18.41
N THR A 20 -13.05 12.32 -18.35
CA THR A 20 -13.49 13.70 -18.52
C THR A 20 -14.35 14.10 -17.32
N MET A 21 -13.84 14.99 -16.47
CA MET A 21 -14.68 15.66 -15.47
C MET A 21 -14.23 17.09 -15.18
N THR A 22 -15.21 17.94 -14.86
CA THR A 22 -15.11 19.38 -14.77
C THR A 22 -14.64 19.86 -13.40
N CYS A 23 -13.37 20.26 -13.30
CA CYS A 23 -12.92 21.22 -12.29
C CYS A 23 -13.59 22.58 -12.57
N ARG A 24 -14.21 23.21 -11.56
CA ARG A 24 -14.72 24.60 -11.71
C ARG A 24 -13.53 25.51 -11.94
N LYS A 25 -13.49 26.18 -13.11
CA LYS A 25 -12.50 27.22 -13.42
C LYS A 25 -12.66 28.38 -12.42
N GLY A 26 -11.58 28.79 -11.75
CA GLY A 26 -11.59 30.07 -11.02
C GLY A 26 -10.48 30.27 -9.99
N ASP A 27 -10.14 29.27 -9.19
CA ASP A 27 -9.32 29.47 -7.97
C ASP A 27 -8.05 28.62 -7.96
N ILE A 28 -7.07 29.01 -7.12
CA ILE A 28 -5.81 28.27 -6.86
C ILE A 28 -6.08 26.77 -6.62
N GLY A 29 -7.21 26.42 -6.00
CA GLY A 29 -7.64 25.04 -5.78
C GLY A 29 -7.90 24.24 -7.06
N ALA A 30 -8.35 24.87 -8.15
CA ALA A 30 -8.55 24.17 -9.44
C ALA A 30 -7.24 23.74 -10.10
N PHE A 31 -6.16 24.50 -9.86
CA PHE A 31 -4.82 24.14 -10.34
C PHE A 31 -4.24 22.97 -9.53
N VAL A 32 -4.39 23.01 -8.20
CA VAL A 32 -3.95 21.94 -7.29
C VAL A 32 -4.67 20.63 -7.58
N CYS A 33 -6.00 20.65 -7.74
CA CYS A 33 -6.76 19.45 -8.12
C CYS A 33 -6.26 18.83 -9.44
N ARG A 34 -6.01 19.65 -10.46
CA ARG A 34 -5.52 19.18 -11.76
C ARG A 34 -4.12 18.57 -11.67
N LEU A 35 -3.28 19.07 -10.77
CA LEU A 35 -1.95 18.51 -10.49
C LEU A 35 -2.06 17.12 -9.84
N ILE A 36 -2.91 16.98 -8.83
CA ILE A 36 -3.16 15.70 -8.13
C ILE A 36 -3.65 14.64 -9.12
N GLU A 37 -4.67 14.98 -9.92
CA GLU A 37 -5.22 14.07 -10.94
C GLU A 37 -4.15 13.60 -11.91
N ASN A 38 -3.33 14.53 -12.42
CA ASN A 38 -2.27 14.21 -13.38
C ASN A 38 -1.17 13.31 -12.77
N ARG A 39 -0.81 13.53 -11.51
CA ARG A 39 0.16 12.68 -10.79
C ARG A 39 -0.37 11.28 -10.54
N ALA A 40 -1.66 11.16 -10.18
CA ALA A 40 -2.29 9.86 -9.90
C ALA A 40 -2.62 9.06 -11.17
N ARG A 41 -2.84 9.73 -12.30
CA ARG A 41 -3.29 9.15 -13.57
C ARG A 41 -2.52 7.89 -13.97
N PHE A 42 -1.19 7.94 -13.97
CA PHE A 42 -0.37 6.83 -14.40
C PHE A 42 -0.60 5.57 -13.55
N ALA A 43 -0.63 5.71 -12.22
CA ALA A 43 -0.87 4.59 -11.31
C ALA A 43 -2.27 3.98 -11.51
N ILE A 44 -3.28 4.83 -11.71
CA ILE A 44 -4.67 4.39 -11.94
C ILE A 44 -4.78 3.65 -13.28
N GLU A 45 -4.23 4.20 -14.36
CA GLU A 45 -4.28 3.60 -15.70
C GLU A 45 -3.56 2.24 -15.73
N VAL A 46 -2.39 2.13 -15.09
CA VAL A 46 -1.65 0.86 -14.98
C VAL A 46 -2.44 -0.17 -14.18
N ALA A 47 -2.97 0.21 -13.00
CA ALA A 47 -3.75 -0.70 -12.18
C ALA A 47 -5.02 -1.18 -12.91
N ALA A 48 -5.70 -0.29 -13.62
CA ALA A 48 -6.87 -0.62 -14.42
C ALA A 48 -6.55 -1.57 -15.58
N ALA A 49 -5.46 -1.33 -16.31
CA ALA A 49 -5.04 -2.19 -17.42
C ALA A 49 -4.68 -3.60 -16.94
N ILE A 50 -3.96 -3.72 -15.81
CA ILE A 50 -3.63 -5.02 -15.22
C ILE A 50 -4.90 -5.72 -14.74
N ALA A 51 -5.79 -5.02 -14.05
CA ALA A 51 -7.06 -5.57 -13.58
C ALA A 51 -7.98 -6.03 -14.73
N GLU A 52 -7.93 -5.36 -15.89
CA GLU A 52 -8.66 -5.79 -17.10
C GLU A 52 -8.09 -7.11 -17.66
N GLU A 53 -6.77 -7.27 -17.65
CA GLU A 53 -6.09 -8.45 -18.19
C GLU A 53 -6.20 -9.69 -17.28
N ILE A 54 -5.89 -9.53 -15.99
CA ILE A 54 -5.80 -10.65 -15.04
C ILE A 54 -6.91 -10.65 -14.00
N GLY A 55 -7.86 -9.72 -14.04
CA GLY A 55 -8.91 -9.61 -13.05
C GLY A 55 -8.51 -8.80 -11.80
N PRO A 56 -9.45 -8.03 -11.23
CA PRO A 56 -9.16 -7.18 -10.07
C PRO A 56 -8.89 -7.99 -8.79
N ASP A 57 -9.46 -9.18 -8.67
CA ASP A 57 -9.25 -10.13 -7.56
C ASP A 57 -7.84 -10.75 -7.52
N ARG A 58 -7.07 -10.61 -8.61
CA ARG A 58 -5.65 -11.02 -8.70
C ARG A 58 -4.70 -9.82 -8.85
N THR A 59 -5.21 -8.60 -8.73
CA THR A 59 -4.45 -7.36 -8.88
C THR A 59 -4.43 -6.61 -7.56
N ALA A 60 -3.27 -6.06 -7.19
CA ALA A 60 -3.10 -5.24 -6.00
C ALA A 60 -2.04 -4.16 -6.24
N ILE A 61 -1.99 -3.16 -5.36
CA ILE A 61 -1.01 -2.08 -5.44
C ILE A 61 -0.41 -1.79 -4.08
N ARG A 62 0.90 -1.53 -4.05
CA ARG A 62 1.63 -1.10 -2.86
C ARG A 62 1.98 0.37 -2.96
N LEU A 63 1.67 1.13 -1.91
CA LEU A 63 1.95 2.55 -1.79
C LEU A 63 2.76 2.82 -0.51
N SER A 64 3.57 3.86 -0.52
CA SER A 64 4.41 4.27 0.61
C SER A 64 4.27 5.77 0.87
N PRO A 65 3.11 6.25 1.35
CA PRO A 65 2.86 7.67 1.57
C PRO A 65 3.87 8.32 2.49
N GLY A 66 4.38 9.49 2.09
CA GLY A 66 5.34 10.28 2.85
C GLY A 66 6.77 9.74 2.80
N THR A 67 7.08 8.79 1.92
CA THR A 67 8.45 8.29 1.80
C THR A 67 9.37 9.33 1.14
N SER A 68 10.53 9.56 1.74
CA SER A 68 11.60 10.41 1.20
C SER A 68 12.78 9.60 0.63
N MET A 69 12.61 8.27 0.51
CA MET A 69 13.66 7.40 -0.03
C MET A 69 14.06 7.84 -1.43
N TRP A 70 15.36 7.77 -1.74
CA TRP A 70 15.90 8.09 -3.06
C TRP A 70 15.60 9.51 -3.56
N GLY A 71 15.40 10.46 -2.64
CA GLY A 71 15.14 11.86 -2.98
C GLY A 71 13.70 12.14 -3.44
N ILE A 72 12.76 11.24 -3.15
CA ILE A 72 11.35 11.48 -3.39
C ILE A 72 10.87 12.66 -2.54
N ASP A 73 10.20 13.62 -3.18
CA ASP A 73 9.46 14.70 -2.54
C ASP A 73 8.04 14.71 -3.12
N GLU A 74 7.06 14.44 -2.26
CA GLU A 74 5.65 14.39 -2.65
C GLU A 74 4.97 15.77 -2.60
N GLY A 75 5.66 16.77 -2.06
CA GLY A 75 5.15 18.11 -1.81
C GLY A 75 4.10 18.18 -0.70
N PRO A 76 3.62 19.40 -0.38
CA PRO A 76 2.62 19.61 0.67
C PRO A 76 1.28 18.91 0.38
N GLU A 77 0.98 18.68 -0.90
CA GLU A 77 -0.24 18.03 -1.38
C GLU A 77 -0.17 16.49 -1.34
N GLY A 78 0.91 15.91 -0.81
CA GLY A 78 1.09 14.46 -0.71
C GLY A 78 -0.10 13.72 -0.09
N PRO A 79 -0.59 14.12 1.11
CA PRO A 79 -1.76 13.50 1.73
C PRO A 79 -3.02 13.54 0.84
N ASP A 80 -3.28 14.66 0.17
CA ASP A 80 -4.46 14.81 -0.69
C ASP A 80 -4.34 14.00 -1.98
N LEU A 81 -3.11 13.87 -2.52
CA LEU A 81 -2.83 12.93 -3.61
C LEU A 81 -3.20 11.50 -3.23
N TYR A 82 -2.84 11.04 -2.03
CA TYR A 82 -3.16 9.68 -1.59
C TYR A 82 -4.66 9.48 -1.34
N ARG A 83 -5.35 10.45 -0.74
CA ARG A 83 -6.81 10.40 -0.60
C ARG A 83 -7.50 10.26 -1.95
N TYR A 84 -7.08 11.04 -2.94
CA TYR A 84 -7.60 10.95 -4.31
C TYR A 84 -7.26 9.60 -4.95
N LEU A 85 -5.99 9.20 -4.93
CA LEU A 85 -5.51 7.97 -5.56
C LEU A 85 -6.21 6.73 -4.98
N VAL A 86 -6.30 6.61 -3.65
CA VAL A 86 -6.99 5.50 -2.99
C VAL A 86 -8.48 5.48 -3.34
N THR A 87 -9.13 6.66 -3.40
CA THR A 87 -10.54 6.76 -3.80
C THR A 87 -10.77 6.23 -5.22
N GLU A 88 -9.90 6.58 -6.17
CA GLU A 88 -10.03 6.11 -7.56
C GLU A 88 -9.71 4.62 -7.70
N LEU A 89 -8.64 4.14 -7.05
CA LEU A 89 -8.26 2.73 -7.07
C LEU A 89 -9.33 1.83 -6.44
N ASN A 90 -10.02 2.29 -5.39
CA ASN A 90 -11.07 1.55 -4.71
C ASN A 90 -12.25 1.20 -5.66
N LYS A 91 -12.46 2.00 -6.72
CA LYS A 91 -13.49 1.74 -7.75
C LYS A 91 -13.15 0.55 -8.65
N LEU A 92 -11.88 0.17 -8.72
CA LEU A 92 -11.42 -0.98 -9.50
C LEU A 92 -11.68 -2.31 -8.78
N GLY A 93 -11.97 -2.29 -7.48
CA GLY A 93 -12.24 -3.49 -6.68
C GLY A 93 -11.04 -4.43 -6.56
N LEU A 94 -9.82 -3.86 -6.46
CA LEU A 94 -8.57 -4.63 -6.37
C LEU A 94 -8.56 -5.57 -5.15
N ALA A 95 -7.80 -6.66 -5.24
CA ALA A 95 -7.69 -7.67 -4.19
C ALA A 95 -7.31 -7.08 -2.84
N TYR A 96 -6.28 -6.22 -2.83
CA TYR A 96 -5.86 -5.49 -1.65
C TYR A 96 -5.09 -4.21 -1.98
N LEU A 97 -5.03 -3.31 -0.99
CA LEU A 97 -4.10 -2.20 -0.94
C LEU A 97 -3.01 -2.52 0.09
N HIS A 98 -1.74 -2.31 -0.25
CA HIS A 98 -0.61 -2.52 0.66
C HIS A 98 0.06 -1.20 1.00
N ILE A 99 -0.01 -0.77 2.26
CA ILE A 99 0.58 0.50 2.72
C ILE A 99 1.85 0.22 3.50
N MET A 100 2.96 0.83 3.07
CA MET A 100 4.11 1.04 3.95
C MET A 100 3.89 2.33 4.73
N HIS A 101 3.63 2.19 6.03
CA HIS A 101 3.31 3.31 6.90
C HIS A 101 4.57 3.88 7.55
N LEU A 102 4.74 5.20 7.41
CA LEU A 102 5.92 5.96 7.84
C LEU A 102 5.61 7.05 8.88
N GLY A 103 4.48 6.94 9.60
CA GLY A 103 4.18 7.76 10.78
C GLY A 103 3.01 8.75 10.64
N ASN A 104 2.32 8.82 9.50
CA ASN A 104 1.13 9.67 9.34
C ASN A 104 -0.15 8.88 9.66
N ASP A 105 -0.50 8.80 10.95
CA ASP A 105 -1.69 8.05 11.42
C ASP A 105 -3.01 8.66 10.95
N THR A 106 -3.08 10.00 10.79
CA THR A 106 -4.28 10.67 10.25
C THR A 106 -4.57 10.20 8.83
N LEU A 107 -3.56 10.22 7.94
CA LEU A 107 -3.73 9.75 6.57
C LEU A 107 -4.04 8.25 6.52
N LEU A 108 -3.43 7.44 7.39
CA LEU A 108 -3.76 6.02 7.49
C LEU A 108 -5.24 5.81 7.86
N GLY A 109 -5.75 6.58 8.83
CA GLY A 109 -7.16 6.56 9.21
C GLY A 109 -8.08 6.92 8.04
N ASP A 110 -7.74 7.95 7.27
CA ASP A 110 -8.48 8.33 6.07
C ASP A 110 -8.46 7.22 5.01
N ILE A 111 -7.29 6.62 4.74
CA ILE A 111 -7.15 5.49 3.81
C ILE A 111 -8.01 4.32 4.26
N ARG A 112 -8.01 3.99 5.56
CA ARG A 112 -8.84 2.90 6.09
C ARG A 112 -10.33 3.15 5.91
N GLN A 113 -10.78 4.40 6.00
CA GLN A 113 -12.17 4.75 5.73
C GLN A 113 -12.52 4.71 4.23
N LEU A 114 -11.60 5.12 3.36
CA LEU A 114 -11.82 5.18 1.91
C LEU A 114 -11.79 3.80 1.25
N TRP A 115 -10.83 2.95 1.63
CA TRP A 115 -10.62 1.61 1.05
C TRP A 115 -11.61 0.59 1.63
N LYS A 116 -12.25 -0.20 0.76
CA LYS A 116 -13.30 -1.16 1.15
C LYS A 116 -12.90 -2.63 1.04
N GLN A 117 -11.83 -2.93 0.31
CA GLN A 117 -11.28 -4.28 0.20
C GLN A 117 -10.22 -4.50 1.28
N ALA A 118 -9.45 -5.59 1.19
CA ALA A 118 -8.41 -5.89 2.17
C ALA A 118 -7.32 -4.81 2.18
N LEU A 119 -6.92 -4.37 3.36
CA LEU A 119 -5.81 -3.45 3.59
C LEU A 119 -4.68 -4.19 4.33
N ILE A 120 -3.52 -4.29 3.68
CA ILE A 120 -2.29 -4.82 4.26
C ILE A 120 -1.45 -3.65 4.76
N LEU A 121 -1.05 -3.68 6.03
CA LEU A 121 -0.18 -2.67 6.61
C LEU A 121 1.23 -3.22 6.85
N ASN A 122 2.22 -2.43 6.49
CA ASN A 122 3.64 -2.69 6.72
C ASN A 122 4.20 -1.55 7.55
N ARG A 123 4.74 -1.86 8.74
CA ARG A 123 5.49 -0.92 9.58
C ARG A 123 6.95 -1.36 9.64
N PRO A 124 7.85 -0.73 8.88
CA PRO A 124 9.27 -1.04 8.93
C PRO A 124 9.82 -0.96 10.36
N SER A 125 10.68 -1.91 10.72
CA SER A 125 11.33 -1.96 12.04
C SER A 125 10.38 -2.03 13.24
N ARG A 126 9.11 -2.43 13.04
CA ARG A 126 8.18 -2.64 14.15
C ARG A 126 8.72 -3.75 15.07
N PRO A 127 8.73 -3.54 16.40
CA PRO A 127 9.17 -4.57 17.34
C PRO A 127 8.19 -5.74 17.35
N ARG A 128 8.70 -6.94 17.68
CA ARG A 128 7.95 -8.20 17.67
C ARG A 128 6.69 -8.13 18.52
N GLU A 129 6.77 -7.46 19.67
CA GLU A 129 5.70 -7.37 20.66
C GLU A 129 4.46 -6.64 20.12
N GLN A 130 4.61 -5.92 19.01
CA GLN A 130 3.54 -5.17 18.36
C GLN A 130 2.97 -5.87 17.12
N ILE A 131 3.39 -7.11 16.85
CA ILE A 131 2.82 -7.93 15.78
C ILE A 131 1.31 -8.13 16.01
N GLY A 132 0.52 -7.85 14.98
CA GLY A 132 -0.95 -8.00 15.02
C GLY A 132 -1.69 -6.82 15.66
N ALA A 133 -1.00 -5.82 16.21
CA ALA A 133 -1.64 -4.69 16.87
C ALA A 133 -2.50 -3.83 15.92
N ASP A 134 -2.15 -3.73 14.63
CA ASP A 134 -2.96 -3.00 13.64
C ASP A 134 -4.21 -3.78 13.23
N VAL A 135 -4.13 -5.12 13.23
CA VAL A 135 -5.31 -5.99 13.01
C VAL A 135 -6.27 -5.89 14.20
N ILE A 136 -5.75 -6.00 15.43
CA ILE A 136 -6.54 -5.89 16.67
C ILE A 136 -7.26 -4.53 16.76
N SER A 137 -6.60 -3.46 16.35
CA SER A 137 -7.17 -2.10 16.35
C SER A 137 -8.02 -1.78 15.12
N ALA A 138 -8.25 -2.75 14.22
CA ALA A 138 -9.01 -2.61 12.97
C ALA A 138 -8.46 -1.53 12.00
N LEU A 139 -7.19 -1.16 12.16
CA LEU A 139 -6.46 -0.27 11.24
C LEU A 139 -6.04 -1.01 9.96
N ALA A 140 -5.94 -2.34 10.00
CA ALA A 140 -5.61 -3.17 8.86
C ALA A 140 -6.35 -4.51 8.93
N ASP A 141 -6.47 -5.19 7.79
CA ASP A 141 -6.99 -6.56 7.74
C ASP A 141 -5.85 -7.58 7.83
N LEU A 142 -4.65 -7.22 7.35
CA LEU A 142 -3.42 -8.01 7.46
C LEU A 142 -2.22 -7.13 7.79
N GLU A 143 -1.20 -7.74 8.41
CA GLU A 143 0.12 -7.13 8.57
C GLU A 143 1.16 -7.89 7.75
N SER A 144 2.22 -7.19 7.33
CA SER A 144 3.32 -7.76 6.54
C SER A 144 4.67 -7.45 7.16
N TYR A 145 5.55 -8.45 7.19
CA TYR A 145 6.86 -8.39 7.81
C TYR A 145 7.93 -8.87 6.81
N GLY A 146 8.97 -8.05 6.60
CA GLY A 146 10.06 -8.36 5.68
C GLY A 146 11.25 -9.00 6.39
N GLN A 147 12.08 -8.18 7.04
CA GLN A 147 13.33 -8.60 7.68
C GLN A 147 13.16 -9.74 8.68
N MET A 148 12.09 -9.70 9.49
CA MET A 148 11.83 -10.74 10.48
C MET A 148 11.52 -12.09 9.83
N VAL A 149 10.74 -12.10 8.74
CA VAL A 149 10.43 -13.34 8.00
C VAL A 149 11.64 -13.83 7.21
N LEU A 150 12.44 -12.92 6.65
CA LEU A 150 13.69 -13.26 5.95
C LEU A 150 14.63 -14.08 6.84
N ALA A 151 14.82 -13.66 8.09
CA ALA A 151 15.72 -14.34 9.02
C ALA A 151 15.09 -15.56 9.72
N ASN A 152 13.77 -15.72 9.66
CA ASN A 152 13.04 -16.73 10.41
C ASN A 152 12.13 -17.52 9.45
N PRO A 153 12.65 -18.56 8.78
CA PRO A 153 11.85 -19.39 7.86
C PRO A 153 10.63 -20.06 8.53
N ASP A 154 10.71 -20.28 9.84
CA ASP A 154 9.69 -20.80 10.75
C ASP A 154 9.01 -19.68 11.58
N PHE A 155 8.95 -18.46 11.03
CA PHE A 155 8.42 -17.25 11.69
C PHE A 155 7.11 -17.48 12.46
N ILE A 156 6.14 -18.17 11.85
CA ILE A 156 4.83 -18.41 12.46
C ILE A 156 4.94 -19.34 13.69
N GLU A 157 5.75 -20.40 13.62
CA GLU A 157 5.97 -21.31 14.75
C GLU A 157 6.63 -20.58 15.92
N ARG A 158 7.61 -19.71 15.63
CA ARG A 158 8.26 -18.88 16.65
C ARG A 158 7.31 -17.89 17.30
N LEU A 159 6.36 -17.33 16.54
CA LEU A 159 5.32 -16.47 17.11
C LEU A 159 4.38 -17.25 18.03
N GLN A 160 3.86 -18.39 17.57
CA GLN A 160 2.91 -19.21 18.32
C GLN A 160 3.47 -19.70 19.66
N HIS A 161 4.75 -20.06 19.71
CA HIS A 161 5.41 -20.57 20.92
C HIS A 161 6.15 -19.51 21.74
N ASN A 162 6.04 -18.23 21.36
CA ASN A 162 6.84 -17.16 21.94
C ASN A 162 8.36 -17.43 21.94
N ALA A 163 8.87 -18.14 20.92
CA ALA A 163 10.28 -18.51 20.81
C ALA A 163 11.15 -17.34 20.32
N PRO A 164 12.45 -17.30 20.64
CA PRO A 164 13.37 -16.26 20.13
C PRO A 164 13.37 -16.16 18.59
N MET A 165 13.58 -14.96 18.04
CA MET A 165 13.80 -14.76 16.60
C MET A 165 15.30 -14.74 16.30
N ASN A 166 15.68 -15.27 15.14
CA ASN A 166 17.00 -15.04 14.56
C ASN A 166 17.16 -13.56 14.21
N GLU A 167 18.39 -13.06 14.32
CA GLU A 167 18.77 -11.73 13.87
C GLU A 167 19.09 -11.73 12.37
N ALA A 168 18.54 -10.76 11.65
CA ALA A 168 18.79 -10.61 10.23
C ALA A 168 20.15 -9.94 9.98
N ASP A 169 21.01 -10.56 9.17
CA ASP A 169 22.28 -9.97 8.77
C ASP A 169 22.10 -9.04 7.56
N ARG A 170 22.25 -7.74 7.78
CA ARG A 170 22.07 -6.74 6.70
C ARG A 170 23.13 -6.82 5.61
N ASN A 171 24.30 -7.40 5.89
CA ASN A 171 25.39 -7.52 4.90
C ASN A 171 25.07 -8.53 3.81
N THR A 172 24.11 -9.43 4.05
CA THR A 172 23.74 -10.52 3.14
C THR A 172 22.39 -10.31 2.45
N TYR A 173 21.75 -9.15 2.63
CA TYR A 173 20.44 -8.85 2.02
C TYR A 173 20.44 -8.84 0.49
N PHE A 174 21.57 -8.50 -0.14
CA PHE A 174 21.66 -8.30 -1.58
C PHE A 174 22.90 -8.99 -2.15
N GLY A 175 22.70 -9.75 -3.24
CA GLY A 175 23.76 -10.53 -3.88
C GLY A 175 24.13 -11.79 -3.08
N GLY A 176 25.30 -12.35 -3.35
CA GLY A 176 25.81 -13.51 -2.61
C GLY A 176 25.27 -14.86 -3.10
N GLY A 177 25.12 -15.79 -2.16
CA GLY A 177 24.74 -17.19 -2.40
C GLY A 177 23.81 -17.73 -1.30
N ALA A 178 24.11 -18.89 -0.73
CA ALA A 178 23.27 -19.49 0.30
C ALA A 178 23.25 -18.71 1.63
N GLN A 179 24.37 -18.04 1.94
CA GLN A 179 24.59 -17.35 3.21
C GLN A 179 23.66 -16.14 3.38
N GLY A 180 22.91 -16.12 4.49
CA GLY A 180 21.91 -15.10 4.79
C GLY A 180 20.66 -15.17 3.93
N TYR A 181 20.44 -16.30 3.24
CA TYR A 181 19.28 -16.52 2.37
C TYR A 181 18.53 -17.81 2.71
N ILE A 182 19.21 -18.96 2.67
CA ILE A 182 18.59 -20.28 2.94
C ILE A 182 19.18 -21.01 4.15
N ASP A 183 20.15 -20.39 4.85
CA ASP A 183 20.90 -21.00 5.95
C ASP A 183 20.54 -20.44 7.33
N TYR A 184 19.49 -19.61 7.44
CA TYR A 184 18.95 -19.23 8.74
C TYR A 184 18.42 -20.48 9.49
N PRO A 185 18.81 -20.70 10.76
CA PRO A 185 18.44 -21.91 11.49
C PRO A 185 16.95 -21.93 11.82
N LEU A 186 16.34 -23.12 11.76
CA LEU A 186 15.00 -23.38 12.29
C LEU A 186 15.06 -23.56 13.82
N LEU A 187 13.94 -23.37 14.51
CA LEU A 187 13.82 -23.57 15.96
C LEU A 187 14.23 -24.98 16.39
N ASN A 188 13.92 -25.98 15.56
CA ASN A 188 14.21 -27.39 15.79
C ASN A 188 15.43 -27.90 14.99
N ALA A 189 16.28 -27.02 14.48
CA ALA A 189 17.54 -27.43 13.88
C ALA A 189 18.46 -27.99 14.98
N ILE A 190 18.72 -29.30 14.92
CA ILE A 190 19.60 -30.07 15.81
C ILE A 190 21.05 -29.62 15.66
#